data_AF-A0A9Q9LWN3-F1
#
_entry.id   AF-A0A9Q9LWN3-F1
#
_cell.length_a   1.000
_cell.length_b   1.000
_cell.length_c   1.000
_cell.angle_alpha   90.00
_cell.angle_beta   90.00
_cell.angle_gamma   90.00
#
_symmetry.space_group_name_H-M   'P 1'
#
loop_
_entity.id
_entity.type
_entity.pdbx_description
1 polymer ?
#
loop_
_entity_poly.entity_id
_entity_poly.type
_entity_poly.pdbx_seq_one_letter_code
_entity_poly.pdbx_strand_id
1 'polypeptide(L)'
;MSIYSALNSAMSGLSAAGRSSQVVSENLANALTPGYTRRVLDLNSPGAGVPGVQVGNVQRMNDPVLISNRRVAEAEYGAAKAEADFFSRMSDLVGTVDDEMSLASQLSDFESSLIEAVSRPDSQPRLNDLAVKANTLADSISRTAEGLRDLRINADSAISSQVDTVNQALKEIEKLNARIMVVEAGGMDAVAMQDQRDQLIDQVNGIIPVNAVRRGNGQVTLYSTGGVMLLDHKASELSFTPSRDIMPHMTLGNGMISGLQVNGKTIDTSPDGPLRGGTLTAQFEIRDVTAVEAQEDLDAMAADLIERFQDPALDATIGATDAGIFTDDGSFFDPVNTVGISNRIDLNDLVALDGTGETWRFRDGLYAAAPGDPGDSSLLQAYSDALNTTRTVSSVGLGTADMTAATLSANLLSRFAQDNETAARASTFAATSFNELSQAELALGVDTDAELQNLMLVEKYYAANARVLSVVDELMETLLRI
;
A
#
# COMPACT_ATOMS: atom_id res chain seq x y z
N MET A 1 35.69 -57.72 -10.95
CA MET A 1 34.90 -56.88 -11.87
C MET A 1 35.02 -57.48 -13.26
N SER A 2 33.91 -57.79 -13.92
CA SER A 2 33.91 -58.15 -15.35
C SER A 2 34.07 -56.88 -16.20
N ILE A 3 34.59 -57.01 -17.44
CA ILE A 3 34.68 -55.89 -18.39
C ILE A 3 33.30 -55.19 -18.55
N TYR A 4 32.23 -55.98 -18.57
CA TYR A 4 30.85 -55.50 -18.61
C TYR A 4 30.45 -54.64 -17.39
N SER A 5 30.84 -55.04 -16.17
CA SER A 5 30.61 -54.23 -14.96
C SER A 5 31.38 -52.91 -14.96
N ALA A 6 32.60 -52.90 -15.50
CA ALA A 6 33.40 -51.69 -15.62
C ALA A 6 32.82 -50.73 -16.68
N LEU A 7 32.35 -51.28 -17.82
CA LEU A 7 31.67 -50.53 -18.87
C LEU A 7 30.39 -49.85 -18.37
N ASN A 8 29.52 -50.60 -17.68
CA ASN A 8 28.27 -50.06 -17.14
C ASN A 8 28.51 -48.98 -16.08
N SER A 9 29.49 -49.16 -15.19
CA SER A 9 29.88 -48.12 -14.24
C SER A 9 30.41 -46.87 -14.92
N ALA A 10 31.27 -47.02 -15.93
CA ALA A 10 31.84 -45.88 -16.64
C ALA A 10 30.79 -45.14 -17.47
N MET A 11 29.85 -45.85 -18.11
CA MET A 11 28.77 -45.26 -18.91
C MET A 11 27.74 -44.53 -18.04
N SER A 12 27.36 -45.14 -16.91
CA SER A 12 26.46 -44.50 -15.94
C SER A 12 27.12 -43.29 -15.26
N GLY A 13 28.40 -43.40 -14.90
CA GLY A 13 29.21 -42.29 -14.39
C GLY A 13 29.39 -41.14 -15.39
N LEU A 14 29.54 -41.45 -16.68
CA LEU A 14 29.60 -40.44 -17.75
C LEU A 14 28.27 -39.69 -17.89
N SER A 15 27.15 -40.43 -17.85
CA SER A 15 25.80 -39.87 -17.93
C SER A 15 25.50 -38.97 -16.72
N ALA A 16 25.89 -39.41 -15.51
CA ALA A 16 25.79 -38.61 -14.29
C ALA A 16 26.64 -37.35 -14.37
N ALA A 17 27.90 -37.44 -14.80
CA ALA A 17 28.77 -36.27 -14.95
C ALA A 17 28.23 -35.27 -16.00
N GLY A 18 27.71 -35.76 -17.12
CA GLY A 18 27.07 -34.91 -18.14
C GLY A 18 25.85 -34.16 -17.60
N ARG A 19 24.96 -34.85 -16.87
CA ARG A 19 23.78 -34.21 -16.25
C ARG A 19 24.17 -33.25 -15.14
N SER A 20 25.16 -33.58 -14.30
CA SER A 20 25.68 -32.67 -13.26
C SER A 20 26.28 -31.40 -13.86
N SER A 21 27.05 -31.52 -14.95
CA SER A 21 27.62 -30.37 -15.66
C SER A 21 26.54 -29.45 -16.21
N GLN A 22 25.44 -30.02 -16.74
CA GLN A 22 24.27 -29.25 -17.17
C GLN A 22 23.63 -28.50 -16.00
N VAL A 23 23.37 -29.15 -14.86
CA VAL A 23 22.75 -28.50 -13.69
C VAL A 23 23.62 -27.36 -13.15
N VAL A 24 24.93 -27.56 -13.06
CA VAL A 24 25.88 -26.52 -12.65
C VAL A 24 25.89 -25.35 -13.65
N SER A 25 25.84 -25.64 -14.95
CA SER A 25 25.75 -24.61 -16.00
C SER A 25 24.44 -23.82 -15.92
N GLU A 26 23.31 -24.49 -15.64
CA GLU A 26 22.02 -23.85 -15.41
C GLU A 26 22.05 -22.95 -14.17
N ASN A 27 22.62 -23.43 -13.05
CA ASN A 27 22.79 -22.64 -11.84
C ASN A 27 23.62 -21.38 -12.11
N LEU A 28 24.77 -21.53 -12.76
CA LEU A 28 25.66 -20.41 -13.08
C LEU A 28 25.00 -19.40 -14.03
N ALA A 29 24.31 -19.87 -15.06
CA ALA A 29 23.61 -19.00 -16.01
C ALA A 29 22.45 -18.23 -15.38
N ASN A 30 21.79 -18.80 -14.38
CA ASN A 30 20.64 -18.20 -13.72
C ASN A 30 20.95 -17.65 -12.32
N ALA A 31 22.22 -17.58 -11.91
CA ALA A 31 22.61 -17.16 -10.56
C ALA A 31 22.10 -15.75 -10.19
N LEU A 32 21.93 -14.88 -11.19
CA LEU A 32 21.41 -13.51 -11.03
C LEU A 32 19.92 -13.38 -11.40
N THR A 33 19.23 -14.48 -11.69
CA THR A 33 17.81 -14.45 -12.05
C THR A 33 16.96 -14.43 -10.78
N PRO A 34 16.12 -13.40 -10.54
CA PRO A 34 15.27 -13.33 -9.37
C PRO A 34 14.35 -14.56 -9.24
N GLY A 35 14.21 -15.10 -8.04
CA GLY A 35 13.38 -16.29 -7.78
C GLY A 35 13.97 -17.62 -8.28
N TYR A 36 15.17 -17.62 -8.89
CA TYR A 36 15.86 -18.86 -9.23
C TYR A 36 16.32 -19.58 -7.96
N THR A 37 15.94 -20.86 -7.83
CA THR A 37 16.40 -21.70 -6.72
C THR A 37 17.55 -22.57 -7.17
N ARG A 38 18.63 -22.63 -6.38
CA ARG A 38 19.78 -23.51 -6.64
C ARG A 38 19.32 -24.96 -6.82
N ARG A 39 19.82 -25.61 -7.87
CA ARG A 39 19.46 -26.98 -8.22
C ARG A 39 20.59 -27.95 -7.90
N VAL A 40 20.23 -29.13 -7.41
CA VAL A 40 21.16 -30.23 -7.14
C VAL A 40 20.66 -31.49 -7.81
N LEU A 41 21.55 -32.20 -8.49
CA LEU A 41 21.23 -33.50 -9.08
C LEU A 41 21.30 -34.59 -8.02
N ASP A 42 20.22 -35.35 -7.85
CA ASP A 42 20.24 -36.52 -6.98
C ASP A 42 20.97 -37.69 -7.67
N LEU A 43 21.91 -38.30 -6.98
CA LEU A 43 22.72 -39.42 -7.48
C LEU A 43 22.60 -40.60 -6.51
N ASN A 44 21.96 -41.66 -6.97
CA ASN A 44 21.62 -42.81 -6.15
C ASN A 44 22.47 -44.03 -6.51
N SER A 45 22.68 -44.92 -5.54
CA SER A 45 23.24 -46.24 -5.82
C SER A 45 22.18 -47.09 -6.53
N PRO A 46 22.48 -47.75 -7.65
CA PRO A 46 21.51 -48.54 -8.42
C PRO A 46 21.05 -49.83 -7.72
N GLY A 47 21.49 -50.08 -6.47
CA GLY A 47 21.07 -51.20 -5.63
C GLY A 47 22.18 -52.21 -5.34
N ALA A 48 21.90 -53.15 -4.42
CA ALA A 48 22.88 -54.14 -3.98
C ALA A 48 23.35 -55.03 -5.15
N GLY A 49 24.65 -55.00 -5.45
CA GLY A 49 25.27 -55.83 -6.48
C GLY A 49 25.23 -55.25 -7.90
N VAL A 50 24.62 -54.08 -8.12
CA VAL A 50 24.67 -53.36 -9.41
C VAL A 50 25.79 -52.31 -9.35
N PRO A 51 26.83 -52.41 -10.19
CA PRO A 51 27.92 -51.44 -10.21
C PRO A 51 27.52 -50.21 -11.05
N GLY A 52 27.82 -49.01 -10.55
CA GLY A 52 27.55 -47.74 -11.23
C GLY A 52 26.81 -46.73 -10.35
N VAL A 53 26.22 -45.72 -11.00
CA VAL A 53 25.41 -44.67 -10.36
C VAL A 53 24.11 -44.50 -11.13
N GLN A 54 23.01 -44.25 -10.43
CA GLN A 54 21.73 -43.92 -11.03
C GLN A 54 21.50 -42.41 -10.93
N VAL A 55 21.25 -41.77 -12.08
CA VAL A 55 20.85 -40.38 -12.15
C VAL A 55 19.39 -40.28 -11.70
N GLY A 56 19.16 -39.55 -10.61
CA GLY A 56 17.83 -39.23 -10.10
C GLY A 56 17.30 -37.90 -10.65
N ASN A 57 16.32 -37.35 -9.93
CA ASN A 57 15.67 -36.09 -10.29
C ASN A 57 16.52 -34.89 -9.88
N VAL A 58 16.26 -33.74 -10.51
CA VAL A 58 16.82 -32.46 -10.07
C VAL A 58 15.99 -31.92 -8.91
N GLN A 59 16.63 -31.70 -7.76
CA GLN A 59 16.00 -31.13 -6.59
C GLN A 59 16.32 -29.64 -6.45
N ARG A 60 15.33 -28.88 -5.97
CA ARG A 60 15.49 -27.46 -5.61
C ARG A 60 15.98 -27.37 -4.17
N MET A 61 17.04 -26.63 -3.94
CA MET A 61 17.60 -26.38 -2.61
C MET A 61 17.04 -25.06 -2.08
N ASN A 62 15.97 -25.16 -1.28
CA ASN A 62 15.37 -24.03 -0.61
C ASN A 62 14.92 -24.37 0.81
N ASP A 63 14.71 -23.32 1.60
CA ASP A 63 14.07 -23.42 2.91
C ASP A 63 12.62 -22.91 2.81
N PRO A 64 11.61 -23.80 2.87
CA PRO A 64 10.21 -23.41 2.75
C PRO A 64 9.73 -22.53 3.92
N VAL A 65 10.33 -22.66 5.11
CA VAL A 65 10.00 -21.82 6.27
C VAL A 65 10.53 -20.41 6.05
N LEU A 66 11.77 -20.30 5.56
CA LEU A 66 12.36 -19.00 5.25
C LEU A 66 11.57 -18.27 4.15
N ILE A 67 11.20 -18.95 3.07
CA ILE A 67 10.35 -18.39 2.00
C ILE A 67 9.01 -17.92 2.58
N SER A 68 8.38 -18.73 3.43
CA SER A 68 7.11 -18.36 4.07
C SER A 68 7.26 -17.12 4.94
N ASN A 69 8.32 -17.04 5.75
CA ASN A 69 8.56 -15.89 6.63
C ASN A 69 8.86 -14.63 5.81
N ARG A 70 9.69 -14.74 4.75
CA ARG A 70 10.00 -13.63 3.85
C ARG A 70 8.74 -13.10 3.18
N ARG A 71 7.86 -13.98 2.72
CA ARG A 71 6.55 -13.63 2.15
C ARG A 71 5.67 -12.87 3.15
N VAL A 72 5.58 -13.32 4.40
CA VAL A 72 4.83 -12.58 5.42
C VAL A 72 5.41 -11.18 5.61
N ALA A 73 6.74 -11.07 5.76
CA ALA A 73 7.40 -9.78 5.93
C ALA A 73 7.27 -8.86 4.70
N GLU A 74 7.27 -9.42 3.49
CA GLU A 74 7.04 -8.68 2.23
C GLU A 74 5.65 -8.05 2.20
N ALA A 75 4.63 -8.83 2.59
CA ALA A 75 3.26 -8.36 2.60
C ALA A 75 3.00 -7.34 3.72
N GLU A 76 3.61 -7.52 4.89
CA GLU A 76 3.61 -6.54 5.99
C GLU A 76 4.29 -5.24 5.58
N TYR A 77 5.45 -5.33 4.91
CA TYR A 77 6.14 -4.15 4.37
C TYR A 77 5.28 -3.42 3.35
N GLY A 78 4.66 -4.13 2.41
CA GLY A 78 3.77 -3.53 1.42
C GLY A 78 2.60 -2.79 2.06
N ALA A 79 1.95 -3.39 3.07
CA ALA A 79 0.86 -2.77 3.81
C ALA A 79 1.31 -1.50 4.55
N ALA A 80 2.36 -1.62 5.38
CA ALA A 80 2.89 -0.49 6.16
C ALA A 80 3.41 0.65 5.26
N LYS A 81 3.96 0.31 4.09
CA LYS A 81 4.36 1.30 3.09
C LYS A 81 3.15 2.05 2.52
N ALA A 82 2.06 1.37 2.20
CA ALA A 82 0.86 2.03 1.68
C ALA A 82 0.29 3.05 2.69
N GLU A 83 0.23 2.68 3.97
CA GLU A 83 -0.19 3.59 5.04
C GLU A 83 0.78 4.76 5.24
N ALA A 84 2.09 4.51 5.25
CA ALA A 84 3.09 5.56 5.36
C ALA A 84 3.03 6.55 4.19
N ASP A 85 2.82 6.05 2.96
CA ASP A 85 2.67 6.88 1.78
C ASP A 85 1.38 7.73 1.85
N PHE A 86 0.29 7.20 2.43
CA PHE A 86 -0.95 7.96 2.68
C PHE A 86 -0.73 9.09 3.68
N PHE A 87 -0.21 8.78 4.87
CA PHE A 87 -0.03 9.79 5.92
C PHE A 87 1.06 10.82 5.58
N SER A 88 2.08 10.44 4.82
CA SER A 88 3.05 11.41 4.28
C SER A 88 2.35 12.43 3.39
N ARG A 89 1.48 11.99 2.47
CA ARG A 89 0.72 12.91 1.60
C ARG A 89 -0.29 13.74 2.38
N MET A 90 -0.93 13.16 3.39
CA MET A 90 -1.85 13.91 4.27
C MET A 90 -1.10 14.99 5.06
N SER A 91 0.09 14.66 5.57
CA SER A 91 0.97 15.62 6.25
C SER A 91 1.43 16.73 5.29
N ASP A 92 1.71 16.42 4.03
CA ASP A 92 2.05 17.43 3.02
C ASP A 92 0.86 18.35 2.69
N LEU A 93 -0.37 17.83 2.70
CA LEU A 93 -1.59 18.60 2.43
C LEU A 93 -1.93 19.56 3.58
N VAL A 94 -1.82 19.11 4.83
CA VAL A 94 -2.11 19.94 6.03
C VAL A 94 -0.98 20.93 6.34
N GLY A 95 0.24 20.58 5.92
CA GLY A 95 1.47 21.32 6.18
C GLY A 95 2.17 20.89 7.48
N THR A 96 3.23 21.62 7.84
CA THR A 96 4.00 21.41 9.07
C THR A 96 4.05 22.69 9.90
N VAL A 97 4.56 22.62 11.14
CA VAL A 97 4.64 23.78 12.05
C VAL A 97 5.47 24.93 11.46
N ASP A 98 6.46 24.62 10.64
CA ASP A 98 7.33 25.62 10.00
C ASP A 98 6.86 26.03 8.60
N ASP A 99 5.70 25.52 8.15
CA ASP A 99 5.14 25.82 6.84
C ASP A 99 4.15 26.99 6.90
N GLU A 100 4.48 28.08 6.20
CA GLU A 100 3.63 29.27 6.06
C GLU A 100 2.30 28.94 5.37
N MET A 101 2.25 27.88 4.56
CA MET A 101 1.03 27.43 3.87
C MET A 101 0.22 26.41 4.69
N SER A 102 0.69 25.99 5.87
CA SER A 102 -0.08 25.07 6.72
C SER A 102 -1.41 25.65 7.17
N LEU A 103 -2.39 24.80 7.43
CA LEU A 103 -3.70 25.24 7.93
C LEU A 103 -3.60 26.05 9.24
N ALA A 104 -2.64 25.71 10.10
CA ALA A 104 -2.39 26.45 11.34
C ALA A 104 -1.82 27.86 11.06
N SER A 105 -0.88 27.99 10.14
CA SER A 105 -0.32 29.28 9.72
C SER A 105 -1.37 30.15 9.03
N GLN A 106 -2.20 29.59 8.15
CA GLN A 106 -3.29 30.31 7.49
C GLN A 106 -4.34 30.83 8.49
N LEU A 107 -4.65 30.05 9.53
CA LEU A 107 -5.52 30.52 10.61
C LEU A 107 -4.88 31.66 11.41
N SER A 108 -3.58 31.57 11.71
CA SER A 108 -2.84 32.61 12.42
C SER A 108 -2.74 33.91 11.62
N ASP A 109 -2.57 33.82 10.31
CA ASP A 109 -2.58 34.96 9.38
C ASP A 109 -3.95 35.65 9.35
N PHE A 110 -5.04 34.86 9.29
CA PHE A 110 -6.39 35.38 9.40
C PHE A 110 -6.64 36.10 10.73
N GLU A 111 -6.28 35.48 11.86
CA GLU A 111 -6.39 36.10 13.19
C GLU A 111 -5.58 37.39 13.29
N SER A 112 -4.37 37.42 12.74
CA SER A 112 -3.50 38.61 12.72
C SER A 112 -4.11 39.74 11.90
N SER A 113 -4.63 39.45 10.70
CA SER A 113 -5.30 40.44 9.85
C SER A 113 -6.56 41.01 10.51
N LEU A 114 -7.26 40.21 11.30
CA LEU A 114 -8.41 40.65 12.07
C LEU A 114 -8.03 41.61 13.19
N ILE A 115 -6.96 41.31 13.95
CA ILE A 115 -6.41 42.21 14.97
C ILE A 115 -5.95 43.54 14.34
N GLU A 116 -5.34 43.49 13.16
CA GLU A 116 -4.99 44.70 12.42
C GLU A 116 -6.22 45.53 12.04
N ALA A 117 -7.27 44.89 11.54
CA ALA A 117 -8.54 45.55 11.23
C ALA A 117 -9.18 46.17 12.49
N VAL A 118 -9.17 45.48 13.63
CA VAL A 118 -9.65 46.00 14.93
C VAL A 118 -8.93 47.29 15.33
N SER A 119 -7.61 47.37 15.12
CA SER A 119 -6.83 48.54 15.53
C SER A 119 -7.02 49.77 14.64
N ARG A 120 -7.49 49.60 13.40
CA ARG A 120 -7.86 50.67 12.45
C ARG A 120 -9.08 50.24 11.62
N PRO A 121 -10.29 50.27 12.22
CA PRO A 121 -11.52 49.83 11.54
C PRO A 121 -11.92 50.75 10.35
N ASP A 122 -11.36 51.96 10.31
CA ASP A 122 -11.55 52.94 9.24
C ASP A 122 -10.73 52.60 7.98
N SER A 123 -9.76 51.70 8.09
CA SER A 123 -8.79 51.41 7.04
C SER A 123 -9.30 50.36 6.06
N GLN A 124 -9.86 50.82 4.93
CA GLN A 124 -10.25 49.95 3.82
C GLN A 124 -9.17 48.95 3.38
N PRO A 125 -7.87 49.31 3.28
CA PRO A 125 -6.83 48.33 2.95
C PRO A 125 -6.70 47.17 3.94
N ARG A 126 -7.02 47.38 5.23
CA ARG A 126 -6.95 46.32 6.25
C ARG A 126 -8.15 45.39 6.20
N LEU A 127 -9.32 45.94 5.90
CA LEU A 127 -10.52 45.13 5.65
C LEU A 127 -10.37 44.30 4.36
N ASN A 128 -9.68 44.84 3.35
CA ASN A 128 -9.32 44.08 2.17
C ASN A 128 -8.33 42.96 2.48
N ASP A 129 -7.29 43.23 3.28
CA ASP A 129 -6.34 42.19 3.71
C ASP A 129 -7.03 41.08 4.51
N LEU A 130 -7.93 41.44 5.44
CA LEU A 130 -8.77 40.49 6.16
C LEU A 130 -9.57 39.58 5.23
N ALA A 131 -10.20 40.14 4.19
CA ALA A 131 -10.92 39.36 3.18
C ALA A 131 -10.00 38.36 2.46
N VAL A 132 -8.81 38.80 2.05
CA VAL A 132 -7.83 37.93 1.37
C VAL A 132 -7.38 36.78 2.29
N LYS A 133 -7.08 37.06 3.57
CA LYS A 133 -6.66 36.05 4.52
C LYS A 133 -7.78 35.06 4.87
N ALA A 134 -9.02 35.55 4.99
CA ALA A 134 -10.19 34.70 5.17
C ALA A 134 -10.39 33.75 3.97
N ASN A 135 -10.30 34.29 2.74
CA ASN A 135 -10.41 33.48 1.52
C ASN A 135 -9.31 32.41 1.45
N THR A 136 -8.07 32.80 1.74
CA THR A 136 -6.92 31.89 1.68
C THR A 136 -7.04 30.76 2.70
N LEU A 137 -7.60 31.04 3.88
CA LEU A 137 -7.89 30.02 4.89
C LEU A 137 -8.97 29.04 4.40
N ALA A 138 -10.10 29.52 3.90
CA ALA A 138 -11.17 28.67 3.37
C ALA A 138 -10.68 27.82 2.19
N ASP A 139 -9.97 28.43 1.25
CA ASP A 139 -9.33 27.75 0.11
C ASP A 139 -8.36 26.65 0.56
N SER A 140 -7.52 26.93 1.57
CA SER A 140 -6.55 25.95 2.07
C SER A 140 -7.23 24.74 2.70
N ILE A 141 -8.32 24.95 3.46
CA ILE A 141 -9.12 23.85 4.01
C ILE A 141 -9.75 23.03 2.88
N SER A 142 -10.40 23.69 1.92
CA SER A 142 -11.03 23.02 0.78
C SER A 142 -10.04 22.23 -0.08
N ARG A 143 -8.89 22.81 -0.42
CA ARG A 143 -7.82 22.12 -1.16
C ARG A 143 -7.26 20.92 -0.41
N THR A 144 -7.13 21.01 0.92
CA THR A 144 -6.70 19.88 1.75
C THR A 144 -7.71 18.74 1.67
N ALA A 145 -9.01 19.06 1.77
CA ALA A 145 -10.09 18.07 1.67
C ALA A 145 -10.23 17.49 0.26
N GLU A 146 -9.99 18.26 -0.79
CA GLU A 146 -9.91 17.77 -2.18
C GLU A 146 -8.72 16.81 -2.36
N GLY A 147 -7.55 17.15 -1.82
CA GLY A 147 -6.38 16.28 -1.82
C GLY A 147 -6.66 14.94 -1.12
N LEU A 148 -7.36 14.95 0.01
CA LEU A 148 -7.79 13.72 0.69
C LEU A 148 -8.75 12.88 -0.15
N ARG A 149 -9.70 13.51 -0.86
CA ARG A 149 -10.57 12.82 -1.82
C ARG A 149 -9.76 12.13 -2.93
N ASP A 150 -8.75 12.80 -3.46
CA ASP A 150 -7.85 12.20 -4.45
C ASP A 150 -7.11 10.98 -3.88
N LEU A 151 -6.66 11.03 -2.62
CA LEU A 151 -6.07 9.86 -1.95
C LEU A 151 -7.05 8.68 -1.87
N ARG A 152 -8.34 8.94 -1.57
CA ARG A 152 -9.38 7.89 -1.55
C ARG A 152 -9.61 7.27 -2.93
N ILE A 153 -9.67 8.10 -3.98
CA ILE A 153 -9.83 7.63 -5.37
C ILE A 153 -8.62 6.80 -5.82
N ASN A 154 -7.41 7.22 -5.42
CA ASN A 154 -6.18 6.47 -5.70
C ASN A 154 -6.18 5.11 -5.01
N ALA A 155 -6.63 5.02 -3.75
CA ALA A 155 -6.78 3.75 -3.05
C ALA A 155 -7.80 2.82 -3.74
N ASP A 156 -8.96 3.35 -4.15
CA ASP A 156 -9.98 2.59 -4.90
C ASP A 156 -9.45 2.05 -6.23
N SER A 157 -8.70 2.88 -6.96
CA SER A 157 -8.04 2.48 -8.21
C SER A 157 -6.96 1.43 -7.98
N ALA A 158 -6.19 1.55 -6.90
CA ALA A 158 -5.18 0.57 -6.51
C ALA A 158 -5.81 -0.79 -6.18
N ILE A 159 -6.93 -0.80 -5.45
CA ILE A 159 -7.71 -2.03 -5.18
C ILE A 159 -8.09 -2.71 -6.50
N SER A 160 -8.66 -1.97 -7.46
CA SER A 160 -9.05 -2.54 -8.75
C SER A 160 -7.86 -3.16 -9.49
N SER A 161 -6.74 -2.44 -9.57
CA SER A 161 -5.53 -2.94 -10.24
C SER A 161 -4.94 -4.17 -9.55
N GLN A 162 -4.99 -4.21 -8.22
CA GLN A 162 -4.51 -5.34 -7.43
C GLN A 162 -5.40 -6.58 -7.61
N VAL A 163 -6.73 -6.40 -7.64
CA VAL A 163 -7.68 -7.48 -7.94
C VAL A 163 -7.42 -8.08 -9.33
N ASP A 164 -7.20 -7.25 -10.35
CA ASP A 164 -6.86 -7.71 -11.69
C ASP A 164 -5.54 -8.50 -11.71
N THR A 165 -4.52 -7.99 -11.00
CA THR A 165 -3.21 -8.63 -10.89
C THR A 165 -3.32 -10.00 -10.23
N VAL A 166 -4.03 -10.10 -9.10
CA VAL A 166 -4.26 -11.36 -8.39
C VAL A 166 -5.01 -12.35 -9.27
N ASN A 167 -6.08 -11.91 -9.94
CA ASN A 167 -6.86 -12.78 -10.84
C ASN A 167 -6.01 -13.35 -11.98
N GLN A 168 -5.15 -12.53 -12.60
CA GLN A 168 -4.25 -12.97 -13.66
C GLN A 168 -3.21 -13.96 -13.13
N ALA A 169 -2.56 -13.64 -12.01
CA ALA A 169 -1.57 -14.51 -11.39
C ALA A 169 -2.16 -15.86 -10.98
N LEU A 170 -3.33 -15.88 -10.33
CA LEU A 170 -4.02 -17.13 -9.95
C LEU A 170 -4.36 -18.00 -11.16
N LYS A 171 -4.80 -17.41 -12.28
CA LYS A 171 -5.07 -18.14 -13.53
C LYS A 171 -3.81 -18.74 -14.15
N GLU A 172 -2.67 -18.05 -14.09
CA GLU A 172 -1.41 -18.61 -14.57
C GLU A 172 -0.86 -19.70 -13.64
N ILE A 173 -1.02 -19.54 -12.31
CA ILE A 173 -0.67 -20.58 -11.33
C ILE A 173 -1.55 -21.83 -11.55
N GLU A 174 -2.84 -21.69 -11.84
CA GLU A 174 -3.73 -22.81 -12.20
C GLU A 174 -3.19 -23.59 -13.41
N LYS A 175 -2.83 -22.88 -14.50
CA LYS A 175 -2.25 -23.50 -15.71
C LYS A 175 -0.93 -24.19 -15.43
N LEU A 176 -0.04 -23.56 -14.65
CA LEU A 176 1.24 -24.14 -14.27
C LEU A 176 1.05 -25.38 -13.41
N ASN A 177 0.15 -25.37 -12.43
CA ASN A 177 -0.17 -26.53 -11.60
C ASN A 177 -0.66 -27.71 -12.44
N ALA A 178 -1.51 -27.48 -13.44
CA ALA A 178 -1.96 -28.53 -14.35
C ALA A 178 -0.80 -29.10 -15.19
N ARG A 179 0.11 -28.25 -15.70
CA ARG A 179 1.27 -28.68 -16.47
C ARG A 179 2.29 -29.45 -15.62
N ILE A 180 2.60 -28.95 -14.42
CA ILE A 180 3.52 -29.59 -13.47
C ILE A 180 3.03 -31.00 -13.14
N MET A 181 1.73 -31.16 -12.87
CA MET A 181 1.14 -32.48 -12.62
C MET A 181 1.41 -33.46 -13.78
N VAL A 182 1.20 -33.03 -15.03
CA VAL A 182 1.41 -33.88 -16.21
C VAL A 182 2.89 -34.23 -16.40
N VAL A 183 3.80 -33.26 -16.22
CA VAL A 183 5.25 -33.45 -16.36
C VAL A 183 5.77 -34.42 -15.30
N GLU A 184 5.40 -34.22 -14.04
CA GLU A 184 5.85 -35.07 -12.93
C GLU A 184 5.22 -36.47 -12.98
N ALA A 185 3.95 -36.59 -13.38
CA ALA A 185 3.32 -37.90 -13.61
C ALA A 185 3.99 -38.68 -14.75
N GLY A 186 4.61 -37.98 -15.71
CA GLY A 186 5.45 -38.55 -16.77
C GLY A 186 6.88 -38.88 -16.34
N GLY A 187 7.26 -38.62 -15.09
CA GLY A 187 8.60 -38.87 -14.55
C GLY A 187 9.67 -37.86 -14.99
N MET A 188 9.27 -36.68 -15.48
CA MET A 188 10.19 -35.60 -15.88
C MET A 188 10.26 -34.51 -14.79
N ASP A 189 11.38 -33.77 -14.74
CA ASP A 189 11.57 -32.67 -13.80
C ASP A 189 10.78 -31.41 -14.23
N ALA A 190 9.99 -30.83 -13.32
CA ALA A 190 9.22 -29.61 -13.56
C ALA A 190 9.81 -28.35 -12.87
N VAL A 191 11.08 -28.41 -12.45
CA VAL A 191 11.70 -27.39 -11.57
C VAL A 191 11.60 -25.96 -12.09
N ALA A 192 11.77 -25.73 -13.40
CA ALA A 192 11.62 -24.40 -13.98
C ALA A 192 10.17 -23.88 -13.95
N MET A 193 9.18 -24.77 -14.13
CA MET A 193 7.77 -24.42 -13.97
C MET A 193 7.43 -24.14 -12.51
N GLN A 194 8.06 -24.85 -11.58
CA GLN A 194 7.91 -24.59 -10.15
C GLN A 194 8.51 -23.23 -9.76
N ASP A 195 9.67 -22.85 -10.29
CA ASP A 195 10.28 -21.52 -10.06
C ASP A 195 9.34 -20.41 -10.59
N GLN A 196 8.82 -20.55 -11.82
CA GLN A 196 7.86 -19.60 -12.40
C GLN A 196 6.55 -19.52 -11.57
N ARG A 197 6.08 -20.65 -11.05
CA ARG A 197 4.92 -20.70 -10.17
C ARG A 197 5.18 -19.95 -8.87
N ASP A 198 6.36 -20.14 -8.27
CA ASP A 198 6.69 -19.52 -7.00
C ASP A 198 6.82 -17.99 -7.14
N GLN A 199 7.33 -17.48 -8.27
CA GLN A 199 7.31 -16.04 -8.58
C GLN A 199 5.88 -15.47 -8.66
N LEU A 200 4.94 -16.20 -9.27
CA LEU A 200 3.54 -15.77 -9.31
C LEU A 200 2.89 -15.83 -7.92
N ILE A 201 3.27 -16.81 -7.09
CA ILE A 201 2.82 -16.87 -5.70
C ILE A 201 3.37 -15.67 -4.92
N ASP A 202 4.62 -15.26 -5.15
CA ASP A 202 5.20 -14.06 -4.54
C ASP A 202 4.42 -12.79 -4.95
N GLN A 203 4.06 -12.66 -6.23
CA GLN A 203 3.24 -11.56 -6.73
C GLN A 203 1.85 -11.52 -6.07
N VAL A 204 1.18 -12.67 -5.91
CA VAL A 204 -0.09 -12.75 -5.16
C VAL A 204 0.15 -12.37 -3.71
N ASN A 205 1.22 -12.88 -3.10
CA ASN A 205 1.50 -12.72 -1.68
C ASN A 205 1.70 -11.27 -1.24
N GLY A 206 2.36 -10.43 -2.05
CA GLY A 206 2.49 -8.99 -1.75
C GLY A 206 1.15 -8.24 -1.73
N ILE A 207 0.12 -8.79 -2.38
CA ILE A 207 -1.23 -8.22 -2.46
C ILE A 207 -2.14 -8.82 -1.39
N ILE A 208 -2.23 -10.15 -1.37
CA ILE A 208 -2.97 -10.94 -0.39
C ILE A 208 -1.99 -11.97 0.17
N PRO A 209 -1.63 -11.93 1.46
CA PRO A 209 -0.71 -12.89 2.04
C PRO A 209 -1.26 -14.31 1.92
N VAL A 210 -0.46 -15.24 1.41
CA VAL A 210 -0.89 -16.62 1.12
C VAL A 210 -0.02 -17.70 1.76
N ASN A 211 -0.69 -18.74 2.24
CA ASN A 211 -0.11 -20.01 2.62
C ASN A 211 -0.24 -21.01 1.47
N ALA A 212 0.91 -21.46 0.96
CA ALA A 212 0.98 -22.47 -0.09
C ALA A 212 1.11 -23.88 0.50
N VAL A 213 0.15 -24.75 0.21
CA VAL A 213 0.14 -26.14 0.68
C VAL A 213 0.41 -27.06 -0.51
N ARG A 214 1.51 -27.84 -0.44
CA ARG A 214 1.82 -28.85 -1.46
C ARG A 214 0.85 -30.03 -1.36
N ARG A 215 0.39 -30.51 -2.51
CA ARG A 215 -0.36 -31.76 -2.69
C ARG A 215 0.48 -32.80 -3.42
N GLY A 216 -0.06 -34.01 -3.59
CA GLY A 216 0.56 -35.03 -4.43
C GLY A 216 0.78 -34.55 -5.86
N ASN A 217 1.73 -35.16 -6.57
CA ASN A 217 2.08 -34.85 -7.97
C ASN A 217 2.45 -33.37 -8.22
N GLY A 218 3.14 -32.75 -7.25
CA GLY A 218 3.74 -31.42 -7.41
C GLY A 218 2.77 -30.24 -7.39
N GLN A 219 1.46 -30.47 -7.21
CA GLN A 219 0.46 -29.41 -7.16
C GLN A 219 0.53 -28.58 -5.87
N VAL A 220 0.01 -27.35 -5.93
CA VAL A 220 -0.09 -26.43 -4.78
C VAL A 220 -1.50 -25.86 -4.68
N THR A 221 -2.03 -25.83 -3.47
CA THR A 221 -3.26 -25.09 -3.11
C THR A 221 -2.86 -23.82 -2.36
N LEU A 222 -3.56 -22.71 -2.60
CA LEU A 222 -3.31 -21.42 -1.95
C LEU A 222 -4.51 -21.02 -1.08
N TYR A 223 -4.21 -20.67 0.16
CA TYR A 223 -5.15 -20.07 1.10
C TYR A 223 -4.62 -18.70 1.52
N SER A 224 -5.48 -17.70 1.71
CA SER A 224 -5.09 -16.49 2.42
C SER A 224 -4.70 -16.84 3.87
N THR A 225 -3.97 -15.95 4.53
CA THR A 225 -3.67 -16.10 5.97
C THR A 225 -4.92 -16.21 6.84
N GLY A 226 -6.03 -15.58 6.44
CA GLY A 226 -7.34 -15.69 7.09
C GLY A 226 -8.20 -16.88 6.67
N GLY A 227 -7.71 -17.76 5.79
CA GLY A 227 -8.36 -19.03 5.45
C GLY A 227 -9.26 -19.01 4.21
N VAL A 228 -9.29 -17.93 3.44
CA VAL A 228 -9.98 -17.88 2.15
C VAL A 228 -9.22 -18.73 1.14
N MET A 229 -9.90 -19.67 0.49
CA MET A 229 -9.30 -20.48 -0.57
C MET A 229 -9.20 -19.64 -1.86
N LEU A 230 -7.98 -19.36 -2.31
CA LEU A 230 -7.71 -18.56 -3.51
C LEU A 230 -7.40 -19.44 -4.72
N LEU A 231 -6.79 -20.60 -4.50
CA LEU A 231 -6.51 -21.56 -5.55
C LEU A 231 -6.62 -22.96 -5.00
N ASP A 232 -7.37 -23.80 -5.70
CA ASP A 232 -7.26 -25.25 -5.57
C ASP A 232 -7.07 -25.89 -6.96
N HIS A 233 -8.01 -26.70 -7.42
CA HIS A 233 -8.03 -27.17 -8.81
C HIS A 233 -8.38 -26.06 -9.79
N LYS A 234 -9.07 -25.02 -9.32
CA LYS A 234 -9.44 -23.82 -10.08
C LYS A 234 -9.07 -22.59 -9.27
N ALA A 235 -8.68 -21.53 -9.97
CA ALA A 235 -8.51 -20.22 -9.38
C ALA A 235 -9.86 -19.66 -8.91
N SER A 236 -9.88 -19.09 -7.71
CA SER A 236 -11.01 -18.27 -7.27
C SER A 236 -11.04 -16.97 -8.07
N GLU A 237 -12.25 -16.48 -8.35
CA GLU A 237 -12.45 -15.21 -9.03
C GLU A 237 -12.70 -14.10 -8.00
N LEU A 238 -11.81 -13.12 -7.96
CA LEU A 238 -12.02 -11.89 -7.20
C LEU A 238 -12.76 -10.89 -8.08
N SER A 239 -13.74 -10.19 -7.53
CA SER A 239 -14.43 -9.11 -8.25
C SER A 239 -14.59 -7.88 -7.38
N PHE A 240 -14.29 -6.74 -7.98
CA PHE A 240 -14.38 -5.41 -7.39
C PHE A 240 -14.85 -4.43 -8.47
N THR A 241 -15.63 -3.42 -8.11
CA THR A 241 -16.09 -2.39 -9.05
C THR A 241 -15.61 -1.02 -8.58
N PRO A 242 -14.59 -0.43 -9.23
CA PRO A 242 -14.07 0.86 -8.80
C PRO A 242 -15.10 1.97 -9.01
N SER A 243 -15.03 2.97 -8.16
CA SER A 243 -15.81 4.20 -8.27
C SER A 243 -14.98 5.25 -9.01
N ARG A 244 -15.58 5.91 -10.01
CA ARG A 244 -14.89 6.98 -10.75
C ARG A 244 -14.57 8.19 -9.87
N ASP A 245 -15.33 8.33 -8.81
CA ASP A 245 -15.31 9.45 -7.91
C ASP A 245 -15.84 8.97 -6.55
N ILE A 246 -15.31 9.54 -5.46
CA ILE A 246 -15.65 9.17 -4.09
C ILE A 246 -15.89 10.47 -3.31
N MET A 247 -17.15 10.85 -3.20
CA MET A 247 -17.53 11.99 -2.37
C MET A 247 -17.42 11.63 -0.88
N PRO A 248 -17.26 12.62 0.03
CA PRO A 248 -17.12 12.40 1.46
C PRO A 248 -18.17 11.45 2.07
N HIS A 249 -19.44 11.62 1.69
CA HIS A 249 -20.56 10.80 2.18
C HIS A 249 -20.62 9.38 1.62
N MET A 250 -19.82 9.03 0.60
CA MET A 250 -19.83 7.70 0.00
C MET A 250 -19.01 6.73 0.86
N THR A 251 -19.66 5.68 1.38
CA THR A 251 -19.03 4.68 2.25
C THR A 251 -19.45 3.27 1.88
N LEU A 252 -18.69 2.27 2.33
CA LEU A 252 -19.06 0.87 2.13
C LEU A 252 -20.36 0.55 2.90
N GLY A 253 -20.51 1.11 4.11
CA GLY A 253 -21.66 0.86 5.00
C GLY A 253 -23.00 1.36 4.44
N ASN A 254 -22.99 2.45 3.67
CA ASN A 254 -24.21 2.95 3.01
C ASN A 254 -24.41 2.40 1.58
N GLY A 255 -23.50 1.55 1.11
CA GLY A 255 -23.60 0.87 -0.19
C GLY A 255 -23.31 1.75 -1.40
N MET A 256 -22.73 2.94 -1.23
CA MET A 256 -22.40 3.84 -2.34
C MET A 256 -21.06 3.52 -3.01
N ILE A 257 -20.17 2.79 -2.33
CA ILE A 257 -18.95 2.22 -2.91
C ILE A 257 -18.96 0.69 -2.79
N SER A 258 -18.26 0.01 -3.69
CA SER A 258 -18.24 -1.45 -3.72
C SER A 258 -17.24 -2.04 -2.72
N GLY A 259 -17.58 -3.24 -2.21
CA GLY A 259 -16.67 -4.10 -1.47
C GLY A 259 -16.10 -5.21 -2.34
N LEU A 260 -15.20 -6.00 -1.78
CA LEU A 260 -14.60 -7.15 -2.46
C LEU A 260 -15.53 -8.37 -2.41
N GLN A 261 -15.57 -9.12 -3.51
CA GLN A 261 -16.18 -10.44 -3.54
C GLN A 261 -15.19 -11.50 -4.02
N VAL A 262 -15.32 -12.71 -3.49
CA VAL A 262 -14.58 -13.90 -3.93
C VAL A 262 -15.60 -14.97 -4.34
N ASN A 263 -15.57 -15.40 -5.60
CA ASN A 263 -16.55 -16.32 -6.20
C ASN A 263 -18.01 -15.85 -6.00
N GLY A 264 -18.25 -14.54 -6.14
CA GLY A 264 -19.57 -13.91 -5.98
C GLY A 264 -20.08 -13.82 -4.53
N LYS A 265 -19.22 -14.05 -3.53
CA LYS A 265 -19.54 -13.85 -2.11
C LYS A 265 -18.77 -12.66 -1.57
N THR A 266 -19.47 -11.73 -0.93
CA THR A 266 -18.84 -10.61 -0.21
C THR A 266 -17.86 -11.12 0.83
N ILE A 267 -16.69 -10.51 0.86
CA ILE A 267 -15.64 -10.79 1.84
C ILE A 267 -15.40 -9.53 2.68
N ASP A 268 -15.24 -9.74 3.97
CA ASP A 268 -14.78 -8.73 4.90
C ASP A 268 -13.31 -8.40 4.63
N THR A 269 -13.04 -7.12 4.37
CA THR A 269 -11.72 -6.58 4.03
C THR A 269 -11.12 -5.76 5.18
N SER A 270 -11.66 -5.88 6.39
CA SER A 270 -11.05 -5.29 7.58
C SER A 270 -9.67 -5.90 7.88
N PRO A 271 -8.82 -5.21 8.67
CA PRO A 271 -7.49 -5.69 9.04
C PRO A 271 -7.47 -7.06 9.73
N ASP A 272 -8.56 -7.44 10.42
CA ASP A 272 -8.72 -8.75 11.08
C ASP A 272 -9.47 -9.77 10.22
N GLY A 273 -9.93 -9.37 9.04
CA GLY A 273 -10.79 -10.14 8.16
C GLY A 273 -10.13 -11.37 7.51
N PRO A 274 -10.91 -12.13 6.71
CA PRO A 274 -10.43 -13.34 6.05
C PRO A 274 -9.28 -13.14 5.04
N LEU A 275 -9.07 -11.93 4.54
CA LEU A 275 -7.97 -11.59 3.60
C LEU A 275 -6.85 -10.75 4.23
N ARG A 276 -6.84 -10.64 5.57
CA ARG A 276 -5.93 -9.78 6.34
C ARG A 276 -4.48 -9.74 5.87
N GLY A 277 -3.90 -8.55 5.98
CA GLY A 277 -2.54 -8.21 5.58
C GLY A 277 -2.40 -7.91 4.09
N GLY A 278 -1.16 -7.66 3.68
CA GLY A 278 -0.82 -7.30 2.30
C GLY A 278 -1.36 -5.94 1.87
N THR A 279 -1.00 -5.54 0.65
CA THR A 279 -1.38 -4.23 0.13
C THR A 279 -2.87 -4.08 -0.12
N LEU A 280 -3.62 -5.16 -0.40
CA LEU A 280 -5.06 -5.07 -0.70
C LEU A 280 -5.87 -4.61 0.51
N THR A 281 -5.65 -5.26 1.65
CA THR A 281 -6.31 -4.90 2.90
C THR A 281 -5.94 -3.48 3.32
N ALA A 282 -4.67 -3.09 3.19
CA ALA A 282 -4.24 -1.72 3.50
C ALA A 282 -4.93 -0.66 2.64
N GLN A 283 -5.14 -0.92 1.33
CA GLN A 283 -5.88 0.03 0.49
C GLN A 283 -7.36 0.13 0.86
N PHE A 284 -8.00 -0.97 1.28
CA PHE A 284 -9.36 -0.92 1.82
C PHE A 284 -9.41 -0.12 3.13
N GLU A 285 -8.47 -0.35 4.04
CA GLU A 285 -8.37 0.39 5.30
C GLU A 285 -8.20 1.90 5.05
N ILE A 286 -7.28 2.28 4.16
CA ILE A 286 -7.08 3.67 3.76
C ILE A 286 -8.39 4.28 3.22
N ARG A 287 -9.06 3.60 2.28
CA ARG A 287 -10.25 4.13 1.61
C ARG A 287 -11.47 4.25 2.53
N ASP A 288 -11.68 3.23 3.36
CA ASP A 288 -12.93 3.00 4.09
C ASP A 288 -12.88 3.41 5.56
N VAL A 289 -11.68 3.53 6.15
CA VAL A 289 -11.48 3.91 7.56
C VAL A 289 -10.60 5.14 7.65
N THR A 290 -9.30 5.03 7.34
CA THR A 290 -8.32 6.08 7.65
C THR A 290 -8.65 7.41 6.97
N ALA A 291 -9.02 7.39 5.69
CA ALA A 291 -9.37 8.61 4.97
C ALA A 291 -10.76 9.15 5.33
N VAL A 292 -11.66 8.31 5.83
CA VAL A 292 -12.97 8.75 6.35
C VAL A 292 -12.77 9.48 7.67
N GLU A 293 -11.95 8.94 8.57
CA GLU A 293 -11.59 9.59 9.83
C GLU A 293 -10.89 10.94 9.56
N ALA A 294 -9.89 10.97 8.67
CA ALA A 294 -9.21 12.20 8.29
C ALA A 294 -10.18 13.27 7.72
N GLN A 295 -11.19 12.84 6.98
CA GLN A 295 -12.23 13.72 6.44
C GLN A 295 -13.07 14.33 7.58
N GLU A 296 -13.46 13.51 8.56
CA GLU A 296 -14.21 13.98 9.73
C GLU A 296 -13.44 15.02 10.55
N ASP A 297 -12.11 14.92 10.62
CA ASP A 297 -11.30 15.91 11.36
C ASP A 297 -11.18 17.24 10.62
N LEU A 298 -11.03 17.20 9.29
CA LEU A 298 -11.06 18.40 8.46
C LEU A 298 -12.45 19.04 8.52
N ASP A 299 -13.51 18.22 8.45
CA ASP A 299 -14.89 18.66 8.58
C ASP A 299 -15.15 19.30 9.95
N ALA A 300 -14.58 18.76 11.03
CA ALA A 300 -14.68 19.35 12.36
C ALA A 300 -14.03 20.74 12.44
N MET A 301 -12.87 20.94 11.79
CA MET A 301 -12.22 22.26 11.69
C MET A 301 -13.06 23.26 10.88
N ALA A 302 -13.56 22.83 9.72
CA ALA A 302 -14.40 23.67 8.87
C ALA A 302 -15.73 24.04 9.53
N ALA A 303 -16.41 23.07 10.16
CA ALA A 303 -17.65 23.30 10.89
C ALA A 303 -17.44 24.25 12.07
N ASP A 304 -16.40 24.05 12.89
CA ASP A 304 -16.10 24.95 14.01
C ASP A 304 -15.85 26.38 13.52
N LEU A 305 -15.11 26.53 12.42
CA LEU A 305 -14.87 27.84 11.82
C LEU A 305 -16.17 28.49 11.32
N ILE A 306 -17.00 27.77 10.55
CA ILE A 306 -18.27 28.33 10.04
C ILE A 306 -19.20 28.71 11.19
N GLU A 307 -19.39 27.82 12.17
CA GLU A 307 -20.29 28.06 13.29
C GLU A 307 -19.86 29.26 14.15
N ARG A 308 -18.55 29.51 14.30
CA ARG A 308 -18.05 30.71 15.00
C ARG A 308 -18.48 32.00 14.35
N PHE A 309 -18.66 32.03 13.03
CA PHE A 309 -18.94 33.23 12.25
C PHE A 309 -20.36 33.30 11.68
N GLN A 310 -21.17 32.27 11.92
CA GLN A 310 -22.57 32.17 11.51
C GLN A 310 -23.55 32.54 12.65
N ASP A 311 -23.09 32.66 13.89
CA ASP A 311 -23.97 32.93 15.05
C ASP A 311 -24.64 34.32 14.96
N PRO A 312 -25.98 34.43 14.91
CA PRO A 312 -26.68 35.72 14.93
C PRO A 312 -26.44 36.56 16.19
N ALA A 313 -25.96 35.95 17.28
CA ALA A 313 -25.54 36.68 18.47
C ALA A 313 -24.25 37.48 18.26
N LEU A 314 -23.44 37.10 17.26
CA LEU A 314 -22.19 37.76 16.89
C LEU A 314 -22.44 38.97 15.99
N ASP A 315 -23.28 38.78 14.97
CA ASP A 315 -23.67 39.81 14.01
C ASP A 315 -25.20 39.85 13.90
N ALA A 316 -25.80 40.90 14.45
CA ALA A 316 -27.25 41.07 14.47
C ALA A 316 -27.87 41.30 13.08
N THR A 317 -27.06 41.50 12.04
CA THR A 317 -27.53 41.58 10.65
C THR A 317 -27.75 40.21 10.02
N ILE A 318 -27.15 39.15 10.58
CA ILE A 318 -27.32 37.77 10.13
C ILE A 318 -28.67 37.26 10.62
N GLY A 319 -29.56 36.88 9.69
CA GLY A 319 -30.80 36.17 9.98
C GLY A 319 -30.56 34.69 10.30
N ALA A 320 -31.60 34.02 10.80
CA ALA A 320 -31.50 32.63 11.27
C ALA A 320 -31.09 31.59 10.20
N THR A 321 -31.17 31.95 8.91
CA THR A 321 -30.81 31.09 7.77
C THR A 321 -29.87 31.81 6.80
N ASP A 322 -29.30 32.94 7.22
CA ASP A 322 -28.34 33.68 6.41
C ASP A 322 -26.94 33.13 6.69
N ALA A 323 -26.11 33.01 5.64
CA ALA A 323 -24.77 32.47 5.78
C ALA A 323 -23.85 33.44 6.54
N GLY A 324 -22.91 32.89 7.31
CA GLY A 324 -21.89 33.68 8.01
C GLY A 324 -20.78 34.18 7.08
N ILE A 325 -19.65 34.61 7.66
CA ILE A 325 -18.44 34.97 6.90
C ILE A 325 -17.93 33.76 6.11
N PHE A 326 -17.88 32.60 6.76
CA PHE A 326 -17.62 31.33 6.09
C PHE A 326 -18.96 30.63 5.85
N THR A 327 -19.06 29.96 4.70
CA THR A 327 -20.33 29.43 4.19
C THR A 327 -20.21 27.95 3.85
N ASP A 328 -21.36 27.29 3.66
CA ASP A 328 -21.47 25.97 3.04
C ASP A 328 -21.88 26.16 1.57
N ASP A 329 -20.91 26.24 0.65
CA ASP A 329 -21.12 26.48 -0.79
C ASP A 329 -22.03 27.71 -1.05
N GLY A 330 -21.70 28.83 -0.39
CA GLY A 330 -22.46 30.09 -0.44
C GLY A 330 -23.75 30.11 0.40
N SER A 331 -24.08 29.02 1.09
CA SER A 331 -25.31 28.88 1.88
C SER A 331 -25.05 28.81 3.40
N PHE A 332 -26.13 28.90 4.18
CA PHE A 332 -26.11 28.63 5.61
C PHE A 332 -25.72 27.18 5.89
N PHE A 333 -24.80 26.98 6.83
CA PHE A 333 -24.38 25.67 7.29
C PHE A 333 -25.37 25.08 8.30
N ASP A 334 -25.97 23.94 7.96
CA ASP A 334 -26.75 23.13 8.88
C ASP A 334 -25.81 22.20 9.68
N PRO A 335 -25.74 22.30 11.01
CA PRO A 335 -24.89 21.42 11.84
C PRO A 335 -25.20 19.93 11.73
N VAL A 336 -26.32 19.54 11.11
CA VAL A 336 -26.64 18.14 10.78
C VAL A 336 -25.94 17.67 9.50
N ASN A 337 -25.50 18.59 8.64
CA ASN A 337 -24.86 18.33 7.35
C ASN A 337 -23.33 18.56 7.36
N THR A 338 -22.65 17.97 8.34
CA THR A 338 -21.20 18.12 8.54
C THR A 338 -20.33 17.36 7.53
N VAL A 339 -20.80 16.21 7.04
CA VAL A 339 -19.97 15.34 6.19
C VAL A 339 -19.60 16.05 4.88
N GLY A 340 -18.30 16.23 4.66
CA GLY A 340 -17.73 16.94 3.52
C GLY A 340 -17.80 18.46 3.61
N ILE A 341 -18.11 19.05 4.76
CA ILE A 341 -18.17 20.53 4.90
C ILE A 341 -16.80 21.17 4.63
N SER A 342 -15.70 20.48 4.92
CA SER A 342 -14.37 20.96 4.56
C SER A 342 -14.15 21.07 3.05
N ASN A 343 -14.84 20.28 2.21
CA ASN A 343 -14.80 20.43 0.76
C ASN A 343 -15.70 21.56 0.23
N ARG A 344 -16.66 22.01 1.03
CA ARG A 344 -17.70 22.97 0.63
C ARG A 344 -17.51 24.35 1.27
N ILE A 345 -16.59 24.47 2.22
CA ILE A 345 -16.31 25.73 2.89
C ILE A 345 -15.84 26.77 1.87
N ASP A 346 -16.44 27.94 1.93
CA ASP A 346 -16.08 29.08 1.09
C ASP A 346 -16.25 30.41 1.84
N LEU A 347 -15.58 31.46 1.37
CA LEU A 347 -15.79 32.81 1.86
C LEU A 347 -17.09 33.38 1.27
N ASN A 348 -17.87 34.10 2.08
CA ASN A 348 -19.11 34.71 1.62
C ASN A 348 -18.85 35.80 0.56
N ASP A 349 -19.52 35.69 -0.60
CA ASP A 349 -19.47 36.64 -1.72
C ASP A 349 -19.70 38.11 -1.32
N LEU A 350 -20.40 38.36 -0.21
CA LEU A 350 -20.64 39.70 0.31
C LEU A 350 -19.36 40.39 0.79
N VAL A 351 -18.32 39.63 1.14
CA VAL A 351 -17.04 40.12 1.62
C VAL A 351 -15.84 39.64 0.80
N ALA A 352 -16.02 38.68 -0.10
CA ALA A 352 -14.99 38.25 -1.04
C ALA A 352 -14.57 39.36 -2.01
N LEU A 353 -13.30 39.37 -2.41
CA LEU A 353 -12.70 40.39 -3.30
C LEU A 353 -12.65 39.97 -4.78
N ASP A 354 -13.42 38.96 -5.16
CA ASP A 354 -13.46 38.37 -6.50
C ASP A 354 -14.61 38.92 -7.37
N GLY A 355 -15.48 39.76 -6.81
CA GLY A 355 -16.65 40.30 -7.50
C GLY A 355 -17.20 41.59 -6.91
N THR A 356 -18.46 41.54 -6.44
CA THR A 356 -19.22 42.69 -5.92
C THR A 356 -19.14 42.85 -4.41
N GLY A 357 -18.32 42.04 -3.73
CA GLY A 357 -18.19 42.06 -2.29
C GLY A 357 -17.66 43.40 -1.77
N GLU A 358 -18.08 43.72 -0.55
CA GLU A 358 -17.78 44.98 0.10
C GLU A 358 -17.20 44.73 1.50
N THR A 359 -15.89 44.81 1.65
CA THR A 359 -15.20 44.40 2.90
C THR A 359 -15.50 45.29 4.11
N TRP A 360 -16.15 46.45 3.94
CA TRP A 360 -16.71 47.22 5.05
C TRP A 360 -17.77 46.44 5.85
N ARG A 361 -18.38 45.42 5.25
CA ARG A 361 -19.34 44.52 5.90
C ARG A 361 -18.74 43.69 7.04
N PHE A 362 -17.43 43.40 7.02
CA PHE A 362 -16.75 42.82 8.18
C PHE A 362 -16.84 43.72 9.43
N ARG A 363 -16.93 45.04 9.24
CA ARG A 363 -17.03 46.00 10.33
C ARG A 363 -18.47 46.28 10.73
N ASP A 364 -19.33 46.51 9.75
CA ASP A 364 -20.66 47.08 9.98
C ASP A 364 -21.80 46.04 10.02
N GLY A 365 -21.47 44.78 9.73
CA GLY A 365 -22.41 43.67 9.63
C GLY A 365 -22.49 43.13 8.20
N LEU A 366 -22.49 41.81 8.08
CA LEU A 366 -22.43 41.09 6.81
C LEU A 366 -23.59 41.49 5.88
N TYR A 367 -24.79 41.61 6.43
CA TYR A 367 -26.01 41.99 5.70
C TYR A 367 -26.45 43.44 5.94
N ALA A 368 -25.56 44.29 6.45
CA ALA A 368 -25.85 45.70 6.65
C ALA A 368 -26.24 46.39 5.31
N ALA A 369 -27.22 47.29 5.36
CA ALA A 369 -27.74 47.96 4.16
C ALA A 369 -26.81 49.08 3.65
N ALA A 370 -25.96 49.64 4.52
CA ALA A 370 -25.03 50.71 4.21
C ALA A 370 -23.89 50.74 5.25
N PRO A 371 -22.74 51.37 4.93
CA PRO A 371 -21.66 51.57 5.89
C PRO A 371 -22.09 52.36 7.14
N GLY A 372 -21.62 51.90 8.30
CA GLY A 372 -21.83 52.49 9.62
C GLY A 372 -20.76 53.53 9.98
N ASP A 373 -20.51 53.70 11.29
CA ASP A 373 -19.41 54.55 11.78
C ASP A 373 -18.06 53.88 11.44
N PRO A 374 -17.20 54.50 10.60
CA PRO A 374 -15.92 53.92 10.25
C PRO A 374 -14.99 53.67 11.44
N GLY A 375 -15.23 54.33 12.58
CA GLY A 375 -14.47 54.14 13.81
C GLY A 375 -14.94 52.98 14.69
N ASP A 376 -16.08 52.34 14.38
CA ASP A 376 -16.62 51.24 15.18
C ASP A 376 -15.84 49.95 14.91
N SER A 377 -15.22 49.37 15.94
CA SER A 377 -14.51 48.09 15.85
C SER A 377 -15.21 46.97 16.63
N SER A 378 -16.41 47.20 17.14
CA SER A 378 -17.11 46.26 18.03
C SER A 378 -17.34 44.89 17.40
N LEU A 379 -17.81 44.83 16.15
CA LEU A 379 -18.02 43.56 15.44
C LEU A 379 -16.71 42.84 15.13
N LEU A 380 -15.68 43.58 14.70
CA LEU A 380 -14.34 43.02 14.46
C LEU A 380 -13.72 42.47 15.75
N GLN A 381 -13.95 43.12 16.90
CA GLN A 381 -13.56 42.61 18.22
C GLN A 381 -14.34 41.35 18.57
N ALA A 382 -15.64 41.33 18.32
CA ALA A 382 -16.48 40.15 18.56
C ALA A 382 -16.01 38.95 17.74
N TYR A 383 -15.59 39.14 16.48
CA TYR A 383 -14.95 38.12 15.66
C TYR A 383 -13.64 37.60 16.26
N SER A 384 -12.81 38.50 16.79
CA SER A 384 -11.56 38.12 17.48
C SER A 384 -11.84 37.32 18.75
N ASP A 385 -12.87 37.70 19.51
CA ASP A 385 -13.32 36.99 20.70
C ASP A 385 -13.94 35.63 20.35
N ALA A 386 -14.65 35.53 19.21
CA ALA A 386 -15.24 34.30 18.73
C ALA A 386 -14.18 33.23 18.40
N LEU A 387 -13.02 33.60 17.86
CA LEU A 387 -11.88 32.69 17.65
C LEU A 387 -11.29 32.18 18.98
N ASN A 388 -11.27 33.03 20.00
CA ASN A 388 -10.75 32.73 21.34
C ASN A 388 -11.75 32.04 22.28
N THR A 389 -13.03 32.01 21.89
CA THR A 389 -14.08 31.33 22.64
C THR A 389 -13.88 29.82 22.58
N THR A 390 -14.01 29.15 23.72
CA THR A 390 -13.92 27.69 23.76
C THR A 390 -15.22 27.06 23.27
N ARG A 391 -15.13 26.13 22.32
CA ARG A 391 -16.27 25.35 21.79
C ARG A 391 -15.96 23.86 21.93
N THR A 392 -16.99 23.05 22.14
CA THR A 392 -16.86 21.60 22.14
C THR A 392 -16.72 21.13 20.69
N VAL A 393 -15.59 20.49 20.38
CA VAL A 393 -15.34 19.86 19.08
C VAL A 393 -15.27 18.35 19.29
N SER A 394 -15.82 17.59 18.35
CA SER A 394 -15.85 16.13 18.42
C SER A 394 -15.56 15.54 17.03
N SER A 395 -14.53 14.69 16.95
CA SER A 395 -14.26 13.84 15.80
C SER A 395 -13.64 12.53 16.28
N VAL A 396 -13.58 11.51 15.42
CA VAL A 396 -13.02 10.20 15.80
C VAL A 396 -11.56 10.33 16.25
N GLY A 397 -10.73 11.03 15.47
CA GLY A 397 -9.30 11.06 15.78
C GLY A 397 -8.81 12.26 16.60
N LEU A 398 -9.58 13.35 16.70
CA LEU A 398 -9.28 14.42 17.68
C LEU A 398 -9.90 14.14 19.05
N GLY A 399 -10.85 13.19 19.12
CA GLY A 399 -11.64 12.95 20.32
C GLY A 399 -12.65 14.07 20.57
N THR A 400 -13.15 14.17 21.80
CA THR A 400 -14.09 15.22 22.21
C THR A 400 -13.47 16.10 23.28
N ALA A 401 -13.33 17.39 22.99
CA ALA A 401 -12.77 18.35 23.92
C ALA A 401 -13.24 19.78 23.64
N ASP A 402 -13.19 20.60 24.68
CA ASP A 402 -13.46 22.03 24.64
C ASP A 402 -12.17 22.76 24.22
N MET A 403 -12.18 23.44 23.07
CA MET A 403 -10.99 24.09 22.52
C MET A 403 -11.27 25.41 21.78
N THR A 404 -10.24 26.25 21.65
CA THR A 404 -10.25 27.44 20.79
C THR A 404 -9.92 27.06 19.34
N ALA A 405 -10.18 27.95 18.37
CA ALA A 405 -9.85 27.69 16.96
C ALA A 405 -8.35 27.38 16.76
N ALA A 406 -7.48 28.15 17.41
CA ALA A 406 -6.02 27.94 17.35
C ALA A 406 -5.58 26.62 17.99
N THR A 407 -6.26 26.18 19.05
CA THR A 407 -5.96 24.87 19.68
C THR A 407 -6.42 23.73 18.78
N LEU A 408 -7.58 23.86 18.12
CA LEU A 408 -8.09 22.89 17.16
C LEU A 408 -7.13 22.71 15.98
N SER A 409 -6.68 23.80 15.35
CA SER A 409 -5.74 23.72 14.22
C SER A 409 -4.40 23.12 14.62
N ALA A 410 -3.89 23.46 15.81
CA ALA A 410 -2.66 22.87 16.36
C ALA A 410 -2.80 21.37 16.65
N ASN A 411 -3.95 20.94 17.19
CA ASN A 411 -4.25 19.53 17.44
C ASN A 411 -4.37 18.73 16.13
N LEU A 412 -5.04 19.29 15.12
CA LEU A 412 -5.15 18.69 13.79
C LEU A 412 -3.76 18.45 13.18
N LEU A 413 -2.92 19.49 13.18
CA LEU A 413 -1.54 19.42 12.70
C LEU A 413 -0.71 18.38 13.47
N SER A 414 -0.76 18.41 14.80
CA SER A 414 -0.04 17.46 15.65
C SER A 414 -0.47 16.02 15.41
N ARG A 415 -1.77 15.79 15.18
CA ARG A 415 -2.34 14.48 14.97
C ARG A 415 -1.83 13.87 13.66
N PHE A 416 -1.92 14.59 12.54
CA PHE A 416 -1.40 14.09 11.26
C PHE A 416 0.13 13.93 11.25
N ALA A 417 0.87 14.78 11.95
CA ALA A 417 2.31 14.62 12.12
C ALA A 417 2.65 13.34 12.91
N GLN A 418 1.89 13.03 13.97
CA GLN A 418 2.07 11.82 14.77
C GLN A 418 1.71 10.54 13.99
N ASP A 419 0.63 10.58 13.21
CA ASP A 419 0.21 9.46 12.37
C ASP A 419 1.26 9.16 11.29
N ASN A 420 1.77 10.21 10.63
CA ASN A 420 2.86 10.10 9.66
C ASN A 420 4.13 9.49 10.27
N GLU A 421 4.56 9.98 11.43
CA GLU A 421 5.75 9.43 12.11
C GLU A 421 5.54 7.96 12.53
N THR A 422 4.36 7.62 13.02
CA THR A 422 4.01 6.25 13.43
C THR A 422 4.02 5.30 12.24
N ALA A 423 3.37 5.68 11.13
CA ALA A 423 3.34 4.89 9.92
C ALA A 423 4.73 4.77 9.26
N ALA A 424 5.51 5.84 9.23
CA ALA A 424 6.89 5.81 8.71
C ALA A 424 7.80 4.87 9.52
N ARG A 425 7.67 4.85 10.85
CA ARG A 425 8.40 3.90 11.71
C ARG A 425 7.98 2.47 11.44
N ALA A 426 6.67 2.20 11.32
CA ALA A 426 6.15 0.87 11.00
C ALA A 426 6.67 0.37 9.64
N SER A 427 6.62 1.21 8.61
CA SER A 427 7.16 0.93 7.28
C SER A 427 8.66 0.64 7.31
N THR A 428 9.45 1.44 8.04
CA THR A 428 10.91 1.24 8.17
C THR A 428 11.24 -0.07 8.88
N PHE A 429 10.51 -0.41 9.94
CA PHE A 429 10.66 -1.67 10.65
C PHE A 429 10.35 -2.86 9.74
N ALA A 430 9.19 -2.84 9.08
CA ALA A 430 8.78 -3.91 8.17
C ALA A 430 9.73 -4.07 6.97
N ALA A 431 10.23 -2.95 6.41
CA ALA A 431 11.24 -2.96 5.36
C ALA A 431 12.53 -3.66 5.80
N THR A 432 12.98 -3.38 7.03
CA THR A 432 14.19 -4.00 7.59
C THR A 432 13.99 -5.51 7.76
N SER A 433 12.86 -5.94 8.33
CA SER A 433 12.53 -7.36 8.47
C SER A 433 12.46 -8.09 7.13
N PHE A 434 11.83 -7.49 6.12
CA PHE A 434 11.78 -8.04 4.77
C PHE A 434 13.19 -8.16 4.15
N ASN A 435 14.00 -7.11 4.25
CA ASN A 435 15.36 -7.11 3.71
C ASN A 435 16.24 -8.18 4.36
N GLU A 436 16.21 -8.34 5.68
CA GLU A 436 16.99 -9.36 6.39
C GLU A 436 16.59 -10.78 5.96
N LEU A 437 15.28 -11.05 5.82
CA LEU A 437 14.80 -12.36 5.36
C LEU A 437 15.13 -12.61 3.89
N SER A 438 15.09 -11.58 3.04
CA SER A 438 15.52 -11.68 1.65
C SER A 438 17.02 -11.95 1.54
N GLN A 439 17.86 -11.32 2.35
CA GLN A 439 19.31 -11.61 2.41
C GLN A 439 19.58 -13.04 2.90
N ALA A 440 18.85 -13.50 3.92
CA ALA A 440 18.97 -14.87 4.39
C ALA A 440 18.56 -15.89 3.30
N GLU A 441 17.53 -15.59 2.50
CA GLU A 441 17.13 -16.43 1.37
C GLU A 441 18.23 -16.46 0.29
N LEU A 442 18.80 -15.30 -0.05
CA LEU A 442 19.88 -15.18 -1.03
C LEU A 442 21.14 -15.95 -0.60
N ALA A 443 21.40 -16.08 0.70
CA ALA A 443 22.50 -16.89 1.22
C ALA A 443 22.35 -18.41 0.93
N LEU A 444 21.12 -18.88 0.68
CA LEU A 444 20.85 -20.24 0.17
C LEU A 444 20.86 -20.33 -1.36
N GLY A 445 21.10 -19.21 -2.04
CA GLY A 445 21.14 -19.08 -3.48
C GLY A 445 22.36 -19.72 -4.13
N VAL A 446 22.60 -19.38 -5.40
CA VAL A 446 23.72 -19.93 -6.18
C VAL A 446 25.01 -19.20 -5.82
N ASP A 447 25.93 -19.89 -5.14
CA ASP A 447 27.33 -19.45 -5.01
C ASP A 447 28.10 -19.84 -6.28
N THR A 448 28.42 -18.84 -7.12
CA THR A 448 29.08 -19.06 -8.41
C THR A 448 30.47 -19.67 -8.25
N ASP A 449 31.20 -19.36 -7.19
CA ASP A 449 32.53 -19.91 -6.96
C ASP A 449 32.44 -21.38 -6.54
N ALA A 450 31.48 -21.71 -5.67
CA ALA A 450 31.21 -23.09 -5.30
C ALA A 450 30.71 -23.93 -6.50
N GLU A 451 29.84 -23.36 -7.35
CA GLU A 451 29.38 -24.02 -8.58
C GLU A 451 30.54 -24.24 -9.57
N LEU A 452 31.45 -23.28 -9.76
CA LEU A 452 32.63 -23.45 -10.62
C LEU A 452 33.59 -24.52 -10.06
N GLN A 453 33.79 -24.58 -8.75
CA GLN A 453 34.56 -25.65 -8.11
C GLN A 453 33.92 -27.02 -8.34
N ASN A 454 32.59 -27.10 -8.22
CA ASN A 454 31.83 -28.31 -8.49
C ASN A 454 31.94 -28.72 -9.97
N LEU A 455 31.88 -27.76 -10.90
CA LEU A 455 32.07 -28.02 -12.34
C LEU A 455 33.43 -28.67 -12.62
N MET A 456 34.51 -28.13 -12.06
CA MET A 456 35.86 -28.71 -12.21
C MET A 456 35.95 -30.14 -11.68
N LEU A 457 35.24 -30.44 -10.60
CA LEU A 457 35.18 -31.78 -10.02
C LEU A 457 34.38 -32.75 -10.91
N VAL A 458 33.25 -32.29 -11.45
CA VAL A 458 32.44 -33.03 -12.42
C VAL A 458 33.24 -33.32 -13.71
N GLU A 459 34.00 -32.36 -14.22
CA GLU A 459 34.88 -32.55 -15.38
C GLU A 459 35.96 -33.61 -15.14
N LYS A 460 36.56 -33.63 -13.93
CA LYS A 460 37.51 -34.68 -13.54
C LYS A 460 36.86 -36.07 -13.54
N TYR A 461 35.63 -36.19 -13.04
CA TYR A 461 34.88 -37.46 -13.07
C TYR A 461 34.52 -37.89 -14.49
N TYR A 462 34.11 -36.93 -15.34
CA TYR A 462 33.85 -37.18 -16.75
C TYR A 462 35.10 -37.74 -17.45
N ALA A 463 36.26 -37.08 -17.28
CA ALA A 463 37.53 -37.51 -17.87
C ALA A 463 37.98 -38.89 -17.35
N ALA A 464 37.79 -39.17 -16.05
CA ALA A 464 38.10 -40.47 -15.47
C ALA A 464 37.24 -41.59 -16.07
N ASN A 465 35.92 -41.38 -16.18
CA ASN A 465 34.99 -42.35 -16.78
C ASN A 465 35.28 -42.57 -18.27
N ALA A 466 35.57 -41.49 -19.02
CA ALA A 466 35.95 -41.59 -20.43
C ALA A 466 37.24 -42.42 -20.63
N ARG A 467 38.22 -42.28 -19.73
CA ARG A 467 39.45 -43.10 -19.76
C ARG A 467 39.18 -44.57 -19.43
N VAL A 468 38.23 -44.87 -18.54
CA VAL A 468 37.82 -46.27 -18.27
C VAL A 468 37.16 -46.87 -19.52
N LEU A 469 36.30 -46.11 -20.21
CA LEU A 469 35.70 -46.54 -21.47
C LEU A 469 36.75 -46.86 -22.53
N SER A 470 37.77 -46.01 -22.71
CA SER A 470 38.83 -46.26 -23.70
C SER A 470 39.66 -47.50 -23.38
N VAL A 471 39.96 -47.75 -22.10
CA VAL A 471 40.69 -48.96 -21.68
C VAL A 471 39.84 -50.22 -21.85
N VAL A 472 38.53 -50.13 -21.56
CA VAL A 472 37.60 -51.25 -21.79
C VAL A 472 37.49 -51.58 -23.29
N ASP A 473 37.43 -50.56 -24.15
CA ASP A 473 37.41 -50.71 -25.60
C ASP A 473 38.66 -51.43 -26.12
N GLU A 474 39.85 -50.99 -25.67
CA GLU A 474 41.13 -51.64 -26.00
C GLU A 474 41.20 -53.11 -25.55
N LEU A 475 40.67 -53.42 -24.36
CA LEU A 475 40.60 -54.80 -23.86
C LEU A 475 39.63 -55.67 -24.66
N MET A 476 38.51 -55.11 -25.10
CA MET A 476 37.53 -55.80 -25.97
C MET A 476 38.10 -56.06 -27.37
N GLU A 477 38.75 -55.08 -27.97
CA GLU A 477 39.46 -55.25 -29.26
C GLU A 477 40.56 -56.32 -29.16
N THR A 478 41.29 -56.35 -28.05
CA THR A 478 42.33 -57.36 -27.81
C THR A 478 41.72 -58.75 -27.66
N LEU A 479 40.61 -58.88 -26.94
CA LEU A 479 39.86 -60.14 -26.82
C LEU A 479 39.28 -60.63 -28.16
N LEU A 480 38.87 -59.72 -29.04
CA LEU A 480 38.36 -60.05 -30.37
C LEU A 480 39.46 -60.44 -31.37
N ARG A 481 40.71 -60.07 -31.08
CA ARG A 481 41.90 -60.45 -31.88
C ARG A 481 42.48 -61.82 -31.51
N ILE A 482 42.07 -62.39 -30.37
CA ILE A 482 42.45 -63.73 -29.90
C ILE A 482 41.34 -64.69 -30.29
#